data_AF-A0A550CNH4-F1
#
_entry.id   AF-A0A550CNH4-F1
#
_cell.length_a   1.000
_cell.length_b   1.000
_cell.length_c   1.000
_cell.angle_alpha   90.00
_cell.angle_beta   90.00
_cell.angle_gamma   90.00
#
_symmetry.space_group_name_H-M   'P 1'
#
loop_
_entity.id
_entity.type
_entity.pdbx_description
1 polymer ?
#
loop_
_entity_poly.entity_id
_entity_poly.type
_entity_poly.pdbx_seq_one_letter_code
_entity_poly.pdbx_strand_id
1 'polypeptide(L)'
;MAALALARPAFQLPALRAPLWRPLFASWAISTALPSWRTPSAPSPTWDIRARLQSLLELLPGIVLAVPKKKTSHSKKRMRASGKGLKDKQNIVSCPGCGSPKLAHHLCGKCYGFLSKLWRGKFHRHGDMPDMS
;
A
#
# COMPACT_ATOMS: atom_id res chain seq x y z
N MET A 1 -29.96 7.58 -36.36
CA MET A 1 -29.94 6.25 -37.02
C MET A 1 -28.50 5.72 -36.98
N ALA A 2 -28.14 4.98 -35.92
CA ALA A 2 -27.03 4.01 -35.87
C ALA A 2 -26.92 3.50 -34.43
N ALA A 3 -27.53 2.35 -34.15
CA ALA A 3 -27.43 1.67 -32.86
C ALA A 3 -26.40 0.55 -32.99
N LEU A 4 -25.28 0.66 -32.28
CA LEU A 4 -24.27 -0.40 -32.21
C LEU A 4 -24.64 -1.32 -31.04
N ALA A 5 -25.15 -2.51 -31.37
CA ALA A 5 -25.45 -3.58 -30.45
C ALA A 5 -24.14 -4.30 -30.07
N LEU A 6 -23.69 -4.14 -28.83
CA LEU A 6 -22.62 -4.96 -28.27
C LEU A 6 -23.22 -6.18 -27.58
N ALA A 7 -22.84 -7.35 -28.06
CA ALA A 7 -23.23 -8.65 -27.53
C ALA A 7 -22.72 -8.82 -26.09
N ARG A 8 -23.61 -9.22 -25.19
CA ARG A 8 -23.31 -9.58 -23.79
C ARG A 8 -22.81 -11.03 -23.73
N PRO A 9 -21.65 -11.33 -23.14
CA PRO A 9 -21.28 -12.71 -22.86
C PRO A 9 -22.12 -13.25 -21.69
N ALA A 10 -22.76 -14.40 -21.90
CA ALA A 10 -23.47 -15.14 -20.88
C ALA A 10 -22.45 -15.82 -19.95
N PHE A 11 -22.26 -15.26 -18.75
CA PHE A 11 -21.43 -15.87 -17.71
C PHE A 11 -22.27 -16.92 -16.98
N GLN A 12 -22.11 -18.18 -17.35
CA GLN A 12 -22.73 -19.31 -16.67
C GLN A 12 -21.98 -19.56 -15.35
N LEU A 13 -22.68 -19.41 -14.22
CA LEU A 13 -22.17 -19.82 -12.91
C LEU A 13 -22.43 -21.32 -12.72
N PRO A 14 -21.44 -22.13 -12.31
CA PRO A 14 -21.70 -23.51 -11.93
C PRO A 14 -22.44 -23.54 -10.59
N ALA A 15 -23.61 -24.15 -10.61
CA ALA A 15 -24.38 -24.50 -9.44
C ALA A 15 -23.69 -25.66 -8.69
N LEU A 16 -23.03 -25.36 -7.58
CA LEU A 16 -22.64 -26.38 -6.60
C LEU A 16 -23.68 -26.44 -5.49
N ARG A 17 -24.62 -27.37 -5.67
CA ARG A 17 -25.60 -27.83 -4.69
C ARG A 17 -24.90 -28.62 -3.58
N ALA A 18 -24.84 -28.01 -2.39
CA ALA A 18 -25.17 -28.57 -1.07
C ALA A 18 -24.50 -29.92 -0.64
N PRO A 19 -24.93 -30.56 0.46
CA PRO A 19 -24.49 -30.29 1.83
C PRO A 19 -23.98 -31.58 2.52
N LEU A 20 -23.03 -31.50 3.45
CA LEU A 20 -22.82 -32.60 4.39
C LEU A 20 -22.31 -32.08 5.74
N TRP A 21 -23.26 -31.64 6.56
CA TRP A 21 -23.12 -31.75 8.01
C TRP A 21 -22.82 -33.20 8.37
N ARG A 22 -21.60 -33.46 8.83
CA ARG A 22 -21.24 -34.68 9.56
C ARG A 22 -21.00 -34.30 11.02
N PRO A 23 -21.99 -34.44 11.92
CA PRO A 23 -21.74 -34.42 13.35
C PRO A 23 -21.23 -35.81 13.77
N LEU A 24 -19.91 -35.94 13.95
CA LEU A 24 -19.32 -37.10 14.63
C LEU A 24 -19.41 -36.88 16.15
N PHE A 25 -20.62 -36.98 16.70
CA PHE A 25 -20.78 -37.39 18.09
C PHE A 25 -20.71 -38.92 18.13
N ALA A 26 -19.52 -39.44 18.40
CA ALA A 26 -19.30 -40.75 18.99
C ALA A 26 -17.96 -40.65 19.71
N SER A 27 -18.00 -40.28 20.99
CA SER A 27 -17.74 -41.25 22.05
C SER A 27 -16.39 -41.92 21.88
N TRP A 28 -15.41 -41.48 22.65
CA TRP A 28 -14.59 -42.37 23.46
C TRP A 28 -14.07 -41.61 24.67
N ALA A 29 -14.73 -41.87 25.79
CA ALA A 29 -14.18 -41.64 27.10
C ALA A 29 -12.93 -42.52 27.23
N ILE A 30 -11.75 -41.90 27.19
CA ILE A 30 -10.54 -42.50 27.72
C ILE A 30 -10.26 -41.78 29.03
N SER A 31 -10.88 -42.33 30.08
CA SER A 31 -10.37 -42.20 31.43
C SER A 31 -9.06 -42.96 31.51
N THR A 32 -7.94 -42.23 31.55
CA THR A 32 -6.73 -42.72 32.20
C THR A 32 -6.17 -41.58 33.03
N ALA A 33 -6.26 -41.78 34.35
CA ALA A 33 -5.64 -40.99 35.38
C ALA A 33 -4.17 -40.72 35.04
N LEU A 34 -3.81 -39.45 34.85
CA LEU A 34 -2.42 -39.04 34.95
C LEU A 34 -2.11 -38.71 36.42
N PRO A 35 -1.02 -39.26 36.99
CA PRO A 35 -0.62 -38.96 38.34
C PRO A 35 -0.24 -37.48 38.48
N SER A 36 -0.77 -36.88 39.55
CA SER A 36 -0.47 -35.54 40.04
C SER A 36 1.01 -35.43 40.41
N TRP A 37 1.86 -35.08 39.44
CA TRP A 37 3.15 -34.48 39.74
C TRP A 37 2.94 -32.99 39.97
N ARG A 38 2.78 -32.61 41.25
CA ARG A 38 2.95 -31.23 41.68
C ARG A 38 4.44 -30.91 41.58
N THR A 39 4.86 -30.41 40.43
CA THR A 39 6.13 -29.69 40.32
C THR A 39 6.03 -28.42 41.17
N PRO A 40 7.03 -28.09 42.01
CA PRO A 40 7.06 -26.81 42.72
C PRO A 40 7.02 -25.69 41.69
N SER A 41 6.02 -24.82 41.82
CA SER A 41 5.91 -23.62 40.99
C SER A 41 7.14 -22.74 41.24
N ALA A 42 8.12 -22.82 40.35
CA ALA A 42 9.09 -21.75 40.18
C ALA A 42 8.32 -20.44 40.04
N PRO A 43 8.73 -19.35 40.70
CA PRO A 43 8.13 -18.04 40.47
C PRO A 43 8.47 -17.64 39.04
N SER A 44 7.55 -17.93 38.11
CA SER A 44 7.63 -17.45 36.75
C SER A 44 7.73 -15.93 36.83
N PRO A 45 8.78 -15.31 36.27
CA PRO A 45 8.96 -13.87 36.40
C PRO A 45 7.84 -13.22 35.59
N THR A 46 6.81 -12.74 36.29
CA THR A 46 5.63 -12.10 35.72
C THR A 46 5.96 -10.68 35.28
N TRP A 47 7.07 -10.49 34.58
CA TRP A 47 7.39 -9.18 34.03
C TRP A 47 6.32 -8.83 32.99
N ASP A 48 5.45 -7.93 33.44
CA ASP A 48 4.70 -6.98 32.65
C ASP A 48 3.68 -7.48 31.64
N ILE A 49 3.23 -8.73 31.68
CA ILE A 49 2.07 -9.13 30.85
C ILE A 49 0.83 -8.33 31.28
N ARG A 50 0.60 -8.18 32.59
CA ARG A 50 -0.52 -7.37 33.12
C ARG A 50 -0.36 -5.89 32.78
N ALA A 51 0.85 -5.33 32.94
CA ALA A 51 1.11 -3.93 32.59
C ALA A 51 0.95 -3.67 31.08
N ARG A 52 1.44 -4.57 30.22
CA ARG A 52 1.26 -4.50 28.76
C ARG A 52 -0.20 -4.66 28.33
N LEU A 53 -0.97 -5.53 29.00
CA LEU A 53 -2.42 -5.64 28.75
C LEU A 53 -3.16 -4.37 29.16
N GLN A 54 -2.76 -3.73 30.27
CA GLN A 54 -3.32 -2.46 30.71
C GLN A 54 -3.12 -1.37 29.65
N SER A 55 -1.90 -1.25 29.13
CA SER A 55 -1.59 -0.30 28.05
C SER A 55 -2.36 -0.61 26.75
N LEU A 56 -2.60 -1.88 26.44
CA LEU A 56 -3.40 -2.27 25.27
C LEU A 56 -4.88 -1.90 25.46
N LEU A 57 -5.42 -2.12 26.65
CA LEU A 57 -6.82 -1.84 26.98
C LEU A 57 -7.12 -0.34 26.92
N GLU A 58 -6.14 0.51 27.25
CA GLU A 58 -6.24 1.97 27.07
C GLU A 58 -6.22 2.41 25.59
N LEU A 59 -5.58 1.65 24.70
CA LEU A 59 -5.52 1.95 23.26
C LEU A 59 -6.74 1.44 22.48
N LEU A 60 -7.39 0.37 22.96
CA LEU A 60 -8.57 -0.24 22.35
C LEU A 60 -9.73 0.72 22.05
N PRO A 61 -10.16 1.65 22.94
CA PRO A 61 -11.27 2.55 22.65
C PRO A 61 -10.96 3.47 21.46
N GLY A 62 -9.72 3.96 21.35
CA GLY A 62 -9.30 4.76 20.19
C GLY A 62 -9.39 3.97 18.89
N ILE A 63 -8.93 2.72 18.89
CA ILE A 63 -8.94 1.85 17.70
C ILE A 63 -10.37 1.46 17.32
N VAL A 64 -11.19 1.04 18.27
CA VAL A 64 -12.56 0.57 18.01
C VAL A 64 -13.48 1.72 17.58
N LEU A 65 -13.29 2.93 18.13
CA LEU A 65 -14.10 4.10 17.78
C LEU A 65 -13.61 4.81 16.51
N ALA A 66 -12.32 4.74 16.16
CA ALA A 66 -11.77 5.39 14.96
C ALA A 66 -12.05 4.62 13.65
N VAL A 67 -12.64 3.42 13.71
CA VAL A 67 -12.94 2.62 12.52
C VAL A 67 -14.19 3.17 11.80
N PRO A 68 -14.18 3.26 10.45
CA PRO A 68 -15.35 3.65 9.69
C PRO A 68 -16.54 2.73 9.99
N LYS A 69 -17.63 3.31 10.51
CA LYS A 69 -18.85 2.54 10.86
C LYS A 69 -19.46 1.82 9.65
N LYS A 70 -19.34 2.42 8.47
CA LYS A 70 -19.93 1.94 7.21
C LYS A 70 -19.00 2.23 6.03
N LYS A 71 -19.02 1.35 5.03
CA LYS A 71 -18.35 1.56 3.74
C LYS A 71 -18.94 2.78 3.03
N THR A 72 -18.08 3.64 2.47
CA THR A 72 -18.55 4.82 1.72
C THR A 72 -19.11 4.41 0.35
N SER A 73 -20.23 5.01 -0.08
CA SER A 73 -20.82 4.75 -1.40
C SER A 73 -19.91 5.21 -2.54
N HIS A 74 -20.08 4.61 -3.72
CA HIS A 74 -19.32 4.95 -4.92
C HIS A 74 -19.43 6.45 -5.26
N SER A 75 -20.63 7.03 -5.18
CA SER A 75 -20.87 8.46 -5.40
C SER A 75 -20.10 9.34 -4.40
N LYS A 76 -20.18 9.06 -3.09
CA LYS A 76 -19.43 9.81 -2.06
C LYS A 76 -17.92 9.70 -2.23
N LYS A 77 -17.40 8.56 -2.73
CA LYS A 77 -15.98 8.40 -3.05
C LYS A 77 -15.59 9.27 -4.26
N ARG A 78 -16.40 9.25 -5.33
CA ARG A 78 -16.14 10.03 -6.56
C ARG A 78 -16.21 11.53 -6.33
N MET A 79 -17.20 12.02 -5.59
CA MET A 79 -17.32 13.45 -5.23
C MET A 79 -16.13 13.93 -4.40
N ARG A 80 -15.58 13.11 -3.49
CA ARG A 80 -14.35 13.46 -2.75
C ARG A 80 -13.10 13.46 -3.62
N ALA A 81 -13.10 12.74 -4.75
CA ALA A 81 -11.97 12.66 -5.66
C ALA A 81 -12.01 13.71 -6.78
N SER A 82 -13.16 14.34 -7.05
CA SER A 82 -13.32 15.26 -8.19
C SER A 82 -12.42 16.50 -8.11
N GLY A 83 -12.16 17.02 -6.92
CA GLY A 83 -11.27 18.18 -6.72
C GLY A 83 -9.77 17.87 -6.83
N LYS A 84 -9.38 16.60 -7.06
CA LYS A 84 -7.98 16.15 -7.06
C LYS A 84 -7.40 15.99 -8.48
N GLY A 85 -7.97 16.66 -9.48
CA GLY A 85 -7.46 16.66 -10.85
C GLY A 85 -6.06 17.28 -10.95
N LEU A 86 -5.27 16.83 -11.93
CA LEU A 86 -3.98 17.46 -12.24
C LEU A 86 -4.24 18.87 -12.79
N LYS A 87 -3.58 19.88 -12.23
CA LYS A 87 -3.65 21.25 -12.74
C LYS A 87 -2.72 21.40 -13.95
N ASP A 88 -3.17 22.07 -14.99
CA ASP A 88 -2.36 22.36 -16.16
C ASP A 88 -1.19 23.28 -15.80
N LYS A 89 0.00 22.93 -16.28
CA LYS A 89 1.22 23.71 -16.08
C LYS A 89 1.35 24.73 -17.21
N GLN A 90 1.15 26.00 -16.89
CA GLN A 90 1.32 27.13 -17.82
C GLN A 90 2.78 27.61 -17.94
N ASN A 91 3.68 27.06 -17.13
CA ASN A 91 5.07 27.49 -17.01
C ASN A 91 6.03 26.69 -17.92
N ILE A 92 5.57 26.29 -19.11
CA ILE A 92 6.38 25.57 -20.09
C ILE A 92 6.84 26.58 -21.16
N VAL A 93 8.15 26.76 -21.28
CA VAL A 93 8.78 27.69 -22.23
C VAL A 93 9.77 26.94 -23.13
N SER A 94 10.01 27.45 -24.34
CA SER A 94 11.01 26.88 -25.24
C SER A 94 12.43 27.15 -24.74
N CYS A 95 13.31 26.15 -24.84
CA CYS A 95 14.73 26.33 -24.50
C CYS A 95 15.46 27.18 -25.56
N PRO A 96 16.24 28.20 -25.18
CA PRO A 96 16.96 29.04 -26.14
C PRO A 96 18.10 28.31 -26.88
N GLY A 97 18.64 27.23 -26.32
CA GLY A 97 19.74 26.48 -26.94
C GLY A 97 19.28 25.41 -27.94
N CYS A 98 18.28 24.60 -27.57
CA CYS A 98 17.87 23.43 -28.38
C CYS A 98 16.40 23.45 -28.81
N GLY A 99 15.62 24.47 -28.44
CA GLY A 99 14.19 24.58 -28.78
C GLY A 99 13.24 23.63 -28.05
N SER A 100 13.72 22.65 -27.28
CA SER A 100 12.84 21.71 -26.55
C SER A 100 12.06 22.41 -25.44
N PRO A 101 10.82 21.98 -25.12
CA PRO A 101 10.07 22.54 -24.01
C PRO A 101 10.78 22.27 -22.68
N LYS A 102 10.87 23.30 -21.84
CA LYS A 102 11.44 23.24 -20.49
C LYS A 102 10.54 23.98 -19.52
N LEU A 103 10.72 23.75 -18.22
CA LEU A 103 10.03 24.51 -17.19
C LEU A 103 10.65 25.92 -17.06
N ALA A 104 9.82 26.93 -16.82
CA ALA A 104 10.28 28.30 -16.55
C ALA A 104 11.18 28.33 -15.30
N HIS A 105 12.29 29.07 -15.35
CA HIS A 105 13.34 29.12 -14.32
C HIS A 105 14.14 27.82 -14.07
N HIS A 106 13.89 26.76 -14.84
CA HIS A 106 14.70 25.54 -14.78
C HIS A 106 15.69 25.46 -15.95
N LEU A 107 16.80 24.75 -15.70
CA LEU A 107 17.73 24.31 -16.74
C LEU A 107 17.06 23.28 -17.65
N CYS A 108 17.40 23.30 -18.93
CA CYS A 108 16.87 22.33 -19.88
C CYS A 108 17.52 20.96 -19.63
N GLY A 109 16.70 19.94 -19.36
CA GLY A 109 17.20 18.57 -19.15
C GLY A 109 17.97 18.00 -20.35
N LYS A 110 17.58 18.36 -21.58
CA LYS A 110 18.25 17.92 -22.80
C LYS A 110 19.64 18.56 -22.95
N CYS A 111 19.73 19.88 -22.87
CA CYS A 111 21.00 20.59 -22.96
C CYS A 111 21.95 20.21 -21.83
N TYR A 112 21.44 20.17 -20.59
CA TYR A 112 22.24 19.82 -19.43
C TYR A 112 22.77 18.38 -19.55
N GLY A 113 21.91 17.41 -19.90
CA GLY A 113 22.33 16.03 -20.09
C GLY A 113 23.37 15.85 -21.20
N PHE A 114 23.27 16.60 -22.29
CA PHE A 114 24.27 16.61 -23.35
C PHE A 114 25.61 17.17 -22.86
N LEU A 115 25.61 18.34 -22.21
CA LEU A 115 26.81 18.95 -21.64
C LEU A 115 27.46 18.03 -20.60
N SER A 116 26.70 17.50 -19.64
CA SER A 116 27.25 16.63 -18.60
C SER A 116 27.95 15.39 -19.17
N LYS A 117 27.43 14.77 -20.24
CA LYS A 117 28.07 13.63 -20.91
C LYS A 117 29.38 14.04 -21.59
N LEU A 118 29.34 15.14 -22.33
CA LEU A 118 30.52 15.70 -23.00
C LEU A 118 31.63 16.00 -21.97
N TRP A 119 31.24 16.59 -20.84
CA TRP A 119 32.15 17.00 -19.76
C TRP A 119 32.75 15.78 -19.07
N ARG A 120 31.93 14.78 -18.67
CA ARG A 120 32.44 13.52 -18.10
C ARG A 120 33.45 12.83 -19.04
N GLY A 121 33.18 12.78 -20.34
CA GLY A 121 34.09 12.18 -21.31
C GLY A 121 35.40 12.96 -21.49
N LYS A 122 35.39 14.29 -21.35
CA LYS A 122 36.61 15.11 -21.36
C LYS A 122 37.45 14.90 -20.10
N PHE A 123 36.83 14.92 -18.92
CA PHE A 123 37.56 14.83 -17.64
C PHE A 123 38.15 13.46 -17.36
N HIS A 124 37.55 12.37 -17.85
CA HIS A 124 38.20 11.04 -17.80
C HIS A 124 39.51 10.98 -18.59
N ARG A 125 39.70 11.86 -19.58
CA ARG A 125 40.91 11.89 -20.40
C ARG A 125 41.98 12.87 -19.90
N HIS A 126 41.58 13.90 -19.15
CA HIS A 126 42.46 15.01 -18.79
C HIS A 126 42.80 15.08 -17.29
N GLY A 127 42.10 14.35 -16.41
CA GLY A 127 42.41 14.31 -14.97
C GLY A 127 42.05 15.57 -14.16
N ASP A 128 41.72 16.68 -14.82
CA ASP A 128 41.38 17.95 -14.14
C ASP A 128 39.88 18.05 -13.86
N MET A 129 39.48 18.25 -12.61
CA MET A 129 38.10 18.59 -12.25
C MET A 129 37.89 20.11 -12.43
N PRO A 130 36.87 20.56 -13.18
CA PRO A 130 36.57 21.98 -13.26
C PRO A 130 35.93 22.41 -11.94
N ASP A 131 36.45 23.48 -11.36
CA ASP A 131 35.81 24.15 -10.23
C ASP A 131 34.50 24.79 -10.75
N MET A 132 33.35 24.31 -10.26
CA MET A 132 32.03 24.87 -10.59
C MET A 132 31.50 25.68 -9.41
N SER A 133 32.34 26.58 -8.93
CA SER A 133 32.02 27.62 -7.94
C SER A 133 31.52 28.89 -8.63
#